data_AF-A0A5R9B285-F1
#
_entry.id   AF-A0A5R9B285-F1
#
_cell.length_a   1.000
_cell.length_b   1.000
_cell.length_c   1.000
_cell.angle_alpha   90.00
_cell.angle_beta   90.00
_cell.angle_gamma   90.00
#
_symmetry.space_group_name_H-M   'P 1'
#
loop_
_entity.id
_entity.type
_entity.pdbx_description
1 polymer ?
#
loop_
_entity_poly.entity_id
_entity_poly.type
_entity_poly.pdbx_seq_one_letter_code
_entity_poly.pdbx_strand_id
1 'polypeptide(L)'
;MSNNVLDISSLEIDHVLAGETEIYIVPIVAPVLRKGDSKGNAVDCFKQILGSSKIVQSFDVTIDHNDENEPFKIFEDREYCITDLTSLHNIKEVKRPDCNFGLRLYMPHKNESKLKVINNDILKEINFTGFDISDLSKGLNFETLQPLKNAIIEQIQNKNGAKQKLFNEKKNKQVIAINKNEDSSDIQFLKSNLYNTLDSLIDKVYLDDENLEFRSIVDDKGYNEEILPTYRKLEQLTEDDFNKAKNDKLAVLEKKREDIINTIFNQLVNDLWSKSIEADKMRNYKSNDSQYHRTYSQIENKLQEDLGVIPKKVEEQTKKLEKDFETSKNERSEKARRDMEERIEREERPILTNRIREYETTLSDKAKNAYNNQIKVLDANVKNDYDLHITKIVDDIVKHHQETIATKKSELQNIMEKDVETLVQKRSEDVDKLRGEISKLEQDLIHNEATFNERLDLAVNQKVTDYELKDSQMTDEINWLRVELEKSKRESVDKDESIRSKEMELQNNRSHLDRLNQQLEQSNQTSLSISARAMEIKQQALSFSNNGSNQSNFSNVAGPQNIDVGNLLDDDAEKAKRYERRKKPTFFTWLGGLFLCAVLGSGTLFGSHVANSQEKQDNNTETQTKVQNSQKTELSKK
;
A
#
# COMPACT_ATOMS: atom_id res chain seq x y z
N MET A 1 47.56 10.05 -15.84
CA MET A 1 46.62 10.39 -14.75
C MET A 1 45.48 11.16 -15.40
N SER A 2 44.35 10.50 -15.64
CA SER A 2 43.13 11.14 -16.15
C SER A 2 42.50 11.92 -15.01
N ASN A 3 42.54 13.25 -15.07
CA ASN A 3 41.81 14.11 -14.17
C ASN A 3 40.32 13.99 -14.49
N ASN A 4 39.64 13.02 -13.87
CA ASN A 4 38.19 13.05 -13.75
C ASN A 4 37.88 14.17 -12.75
N VAL A 5 37.73 15.40 -13.24
CA VAL A 5 37.06 16.45 -12.50
C VAL A 5 35.59 16.04 -12.48
N LEU A 6 35.15 15.53 -11.33
CA LEU A 6 33.78 15.11 -11.11
C LEU A 6 32.97 16.33 -10.68
N ASP A 7 31.87 16.55 -11.40
CA ASP A 7 30.85 17.58 -11.18
C ASP A 7 29.97 17.18 -9.98
N ILE A 8 29.40 18.13 -9.23
CA ILE A 8 28.50 17.86 -8.10
C ILE A 8 27.29 17.02 -8.52
N SER A 9 26.87 17.10 -9.78
CA SER A 9 25.83 16.25 -10.40
C SER A 9 26.19 14.77 -10.48
N SER A 10 27.49 14.43 -10.34
CA SER A 10 27.95 13.04 -10.30
C SER A 10 27.91 12.42 -8.90
N LEU A 11 27.60 13.21 -7.86
CA LEU A 11 27.46 12.75 -6.49
C LEU A 11 26.01 12.29 -6.22
N GLU A 12 25.86 11.22 -5.44
CA GLU A 12 24.54 10.73 -5.01
C GLU A 12 24.00 11.59 -3.84
N ILE A 13 23.46 12.77 -4.17
CA ILE A 13 23.00 13.75 -3.19
C ILE A 13 21.47 13.89 -3.24
N ASP A 14 20.84 13.71 -2.08
CA ASP A 14 19.40 13.94 -1.94
C ASP A 14 19.08 15.44 -2.05
N HIS A 15 17.95 15.73 -2.71
CA HIS A 15 17.43 17.07 -2.87
C HIS A 15 15.99 17.17 -2.37
N VAL A 16 15.59 18.40 -2.05
CA VAL A 16 14.23 18.74 -1.66
C VAL A 16 13.78 19.99 -2.39
N LEU A 17 12.52 19.99 -2.83
CA LEU A 17 11.89 21.14 -3.47
C LEU A 17 11.30 22.08 -2.41
N ALA A 18 11.72 23.35 -2.44
CA ALA A 18 11.12 24.43 -1.67
C ALA A 18 10.45 25.46 -2.58
N GLY A 19 9.17 25.23 -2.85
CA GLY A 19 8.48 25.93 -3.94
C GLY A 19 9.06 25.45 -5.27
N GLU A 20 9.69 26.38 -6.02
CA GLU A 20 10.36 26.10 -7.29
C GLU A 20 11.89 25.95 -7.14
N THR A 21 12.44 26.06 -5.92
CA THR A 21 13.88 25.97 -5.69
C THR A 21 14.28 24.56 -5.27
N GLU A 22 15.19 23.94 -6.04
CA GLU A 22 15.89 22.73 -5.63
C GLU A 22 16.97 23.04 -4.59
N ILE A 23 16.90 22.33 -3.46
CA ILE A 23 17.83 22.46 -2.35
C ILE A 23 18.47 21.09 -2.12
N TYR A 24 19.79 21.02 -2.26
CA TYR A 24 20.58 19.82 -2.00
C TYR A 24 21.26 19.94 -0.64
N ILE A 25 21.29 18.85 0.12
CA ILE A 25 22.02 18.79 1.39
C ILE A 25 23.31 18.02 1.16
N VAL A 26 24.41 18.75 1.15
CA VAL A 26 25.72 18.24 0.74
C VAL A 26 26.61 18.02 1.96
N PRO A 27 27.14 16.81 2.19
CA PRO A 27 28.12 16.58 3.23
C PRO A 27 29.51 17.11 2.83
N ILE A 28 30.18 17.72 3.80
CA ILE A 28 31.57 18.15 3.71
C ILE A 28 32.39 17.45 4.78
N VAL A 29 33.59 17.04 4.41
CA VAL A 29 34.59 16.51 5.34
C VAL A 29 35.85 17.37 5.31
N ALA A 30 36.31 17.76 6.48
CA ALA A 30 37.54 18.52 6.66
C ALA A 30 38.48 17.82 7.67
N PRO A 31 39.77 18.18 7.72
CA PRO A 31 40.69 17.72 8.75
C PRO A 31 40.25 18.15 10.16
N VAL A 32 40.43 17.29 11.15
CA VAL A 32 40.25 17.67 12.56
C VAL A 32 41.50 18.40 13.07
N LEU A 33 41.32 19.62 13.59
CA LEU A 33 42.40 20.34 14.28
C LEU A 33 42.34 20.06 15.77
N ARG A 34 43.25 19.23 16.27
CA ARG A 34 43.41 18.96 17.70
C ARG A 34 44.35 19.98 18.33
N LYS A 35 44.11 20.28 19.61
CA LYS A 35 44.90 21.24 20.38
C LYS A 35 46.35 20.72 20.49
N GLY A 36 47.28 21.39 19.81
CA GLY A 36 48.71 21.03 19.78
C GLY A 36 49.23 20.55 18.42
N ASP A 37 48.34 20.23 17.48
CA ASP A 37 48.73 19.81 16.12
C ASP A 37 48.80 20.99 15.15
N SER A 38 49.77 20.95 14.22
CA SER A 38 49.86 21.94 13.14
C SER A 38 48.79 21.69 12.07
N LYS A 39 48.30 22.76 11.43
CA LYS A 39 47.37 22.67 10.29
C LYS A 39 47.93 21.73 9.20
N GLY A 40 49.22 21.85 8.89
CA GLY A 40 49.89 21.03 7.87
C GLY A 40 49.82 19.53 8.19
N ASN A 41 50.12 19.14 9.43
CA ASN A 41 50.06 17.74 9.84
C ASN A 41 48.64 17.18 9.74
N ALA A 42 47.62 17.95 10.16
CA ALA A 42 46.23 17.53 10.06
C ALA A 42 45.78 17.34 8.60
N VAL A 43 46.18 18.25 7.71
CA VAL A 43 45.89 18.16 6.27
C VAL A 43 46.58 16.95 5.64
N ASP A 44 47.83 16.68 5.99
CA ASP A 44 48.56 15.53 5.45
C ASP A 44 47.97 14.19 5.91
N CYS A 45 47.58 14.08 7.19
CA CYS A 45 46.83 12.94 7.70
C CYS A 45 45.50 12.76 6.97
N PHE A 46 44.76 13.85 6.75
CA PHE A 46 43.49 13.82 6.02
C PHE A 46 43.67 13.38 4.56
N LYS A 47 44.69 13.87 3.85
CA LYS A 47 45.02 13.43 2.48
C LYS A 47 45.31 11.93 2.41
N GLN A 48 45.99 11.37 3.42
CA GLN A 48 46.20 9.91 3.50
C GLN A 48 44.89 9.13 3.70
N ILE A 49 43.96 9.67 4.49
CA ILE A 49 42.62 9.09 4.68
C ILE A 49 41.85 9.12 3.36
N LEU A 50 41.79 10.27 2.68
CA LEU A 50 41.11 10.40 1.39
C LEU A 50 41.71 9.47 0.33
N GLY A 51 43.04 9.44 0.21
CA GLY A 51 43.75 8.60 -0.75
C GLY A 51 43.57 7.10 -0.52
N SER A 52 43.28 6.68 0.72
CA SER A 52 42.98 5.27 1.05
C SER A 52 41.50 4.91 0.97
N SER A 53 40.59 5.90 1.03
CA SER A 53 39.15 5.68 1.16
C SER A 53 38.37 5.75 -0.16
N LYS A 54 39.02 5.98 -1.33
CA LYS A 54 38.35 6.03 -2.65
C LYS A 54 37.04 6.84 -2.64
N ILE A 55 37.09 8.06 -2.09
CA ILE A 55 35.92 8.94 -1.98
C ILE A 55 35.67 9.62 -3.32
N VAL A 56 34.40 9.68 -3.75
CA VAL A 56 33.97 10.47 -4.91
C VAL A 56 33.87 11.93 -4.48
N GLN A 57 34.65 12.82 -5.07
CA GLN A 57 34.74 14.23 -4.67
C GLN A 57 34.31 15.15 -5.81
N SER A 58 33.53 16.19 -5.46
CA SER A 58 33.24 17.34 -6.33
C SER A 58 34.29 18.45 -6.15
N PHE A 59 34.62 19.13 -7.26
CA PHE A 59 35.57 20.25 -7.30
C PHE A 59 35.01 21.53 -7.96
N ASP A 60 33.80 21.44 -8.50
CA ASP A 60 33.07 22.52 -9.18
C ASP A 60 32.32 23.44 -8.21
N VAL A 61 32.05 22.96 -6.99
CA VAL A 61 31.45 23.75 -5.92
C VAL A 61 32.44 23.87 -4.76
N THR A 62 32.47 25.04 -4.10
CA THR A 62 33.35 25.33 -2.97
C THR A 62 32.58 25.93 -1.79
N ILE A 63 33.20 25.99 -0.61
CA ILE A 63 32.65 26.75 0.52
C ILE A 63 32.82 28.26 0.30
N ASP A 64 31.97 29.08 0.91
CA ASP A 64 32.19 30.52 0.88
C ASP A 64 33.20 30.97 1.94
N HIS A 65 34.46 31.20 1.54
CA HIS A 65 35.51 31.71 2.44
C HIS A 65 35.19 33.08 3.06
N ASN A 66 34.27 33.84 2.46
CA ASN A 66 33.85 35.14 2.98
C ASN A 66 32.70 35.04 3.99
N ASP A 67 32.08 33.87 4.17
CA ASP A 67 31.04 33.68 5.19
C ASP A 67 31.69 33.60 6.58
N GLU A 68 31.28 34.51 7.48
CA GLU A 68 31.79 34.53 8.85
C GLU A 68 31.48 33.22 9.59
N ASN A 69 30.36 32.58 9.26
CA ASN A 69 29.86 31.37 9.89
C ASN A 69 30.42 30.08 9.30
N GLU A 70 31.23 30.14 8.23
CA GLU A 70 31.81 28.94 7.61
C GLU A 70 32.96 28.39 8.48
N PRO A 71 32.78 27.25 9.17
CA PRO A 71 33.78 26.70 10.07
C PRO A 71 35.05 26.19 9.37
N PHE A 72 34.96 25.85 8.08
CA PHE A 72 36.07 25.29 7.32
C PHE A 72 36.82 26.31 6.46
N LYS A 73 36.49 27.61 6.57
CA LYS A 73 37.14 28.69 5.79
C LYS A 73 38.66 28.80 5.96
N ILE A 74 39.20 28.20 7.02
CA ILE A 74 40.64 28.13 7.31
C ILE A 74 41.40 27.15 6.41
N PHE A 75 40.69 26.21 5.76
CA PHE A 75 41.23 25.23 4.83
C PHE A 75 41.07 25.73 3.40
N GLU A 76 42.04 25.50 2.53
CA GLU A 76 41.90 25.79 1.09
C GLU A 76 40.95 24.79 0.40
N ASP A 77 40.45 25.10 -0.80
CA ASP A 77 39.51 24.26 -1.56
C ASP A 77 39.97 22.81 -1.80
N ARG A 78 41.28 22.56 -1.72
CA ARG A 78 41.89 21.23 -1.86
C ARG A 78 42.18 20.53 -0.53
N GLU A 79 41.89 21.18 0.58
CA GLU A 79 42.16 20.71 1.94
C GLU A 79 40.89 20.19 2.64
N TYR A 80 39.71 20.34 2.03
CA TYR A 80 38.46 19.69 2.42
C TYR A 80 37.88 18.90 1.24
N CYS A 81 36.86 18.08 1.51
CA CYS A 81 36.23 17.20 0.53
C CYS A 81 34.71 17.38 0.54
N ILE A 82 34.14 17.71 -0.62
CA ILE A 82 32.70 17.75 -0.89
C ILE A 82 32.34 16.44 -1.59
N THR A 83 31.37 15.70 -1.06
CA THR A 83 31.12 14.31 -1.49
C THR A 83 29.67 13.91 -1.22
N ASP A 84 29.32 12.64 -1.44
CA ASP A 84 28.05 12.04 -1.06
C ASP A 84 28.20 11.16 0.20
N LEU A 85 27.08 10.88 0.86
CA LEU A 85 27.10 10.05 2.08
C LEU A 85 27.52 8.61 1.77
N THR A 86 27.24 8.10 0.57
CA THR A 86 27.61 6.74 0.12
C THR A 86 29.13 6.58 0.14
N SER A 87 29.88 7.54 -0.41
CA SER A 87 31.33 7.56 -0.47
C SER A 87 31.99 7.69 0.89
N LEU A 88 31.35 8.38 1.84
CA LEU A 88 31.87 8.51 3.19
C LEU A 88 31.91 7.19 3.96
N HIS A 89 31.08 6.19 3.59
CA HIS A 89 31.14 4.86 4.19
C HIS A 89 32.47 4.16 3.92
N ASN A 90 33.20 4.54 2.87
CA ASN A 90 34.50 3.97 2.54
C ASN A 90 35.62 4.41 3.51
N ILE A 91 35.38 5.44 4.33
CA ILE A 91 36.29 5.82 5.41
C ILE A 91 36.19 4.77 6.53
N LYS A 92 37.31 4.09 6.77
CA LYS A 92 37.43 3.11 7.87
C LYS A 92 37.02 3.74 9.20
N GLU A 93 36.25 3.02 10.00
CA GLU A 93 35.75 3.48 11.30
C GLU A 93 36.85 4.06 12.20
N VAL A 94 38.00 3.39 12.27
CA VAL A 94 39.18 3.82 13.05
C VAL A 94 39.79 5.16 12.59
N LYS A 95 39.44 5.65 11.40
CA LYS A 95 39.90 6.92 10.83
C LYS A 95 38.85 8.02 10.88
N ARG A 96 37.58 7.70 11.14
CA ARG A 96 36.50 8.69 11.25
C ARG A 96 36.73 9.74 12.36
N PRO A 97 37.35 9.43 13.52
CA PRO A 97 37.67 10.45 14.54
C PRO A 97 38.73 11.49 14.14
N ASP A 98 39.43 11.26 13.03
CA ASP A 98 40.38 12.21 12.44
C ASP A 98 39.73 13.09 11.35
N CYS A 99 38.43 12.88 11.09
CA CYS A 99 37.62 13.63 10.13
C CYS A 99 36.59 14.51 10.85
N ASN A 100 36.41 15.73 10.35
CA ASN A 100 35.41 16.68 10.82
C ASN A 100 34.29 16.75 9.79
N PHE A 101 33.12 16.23 10.13
CA PHE A 101 31.97 16.19 9.23
C PHE A 101 31.04 17.38 9.46
N GLY A 102 30.46 17.90 8.38
CA GLY A 102 29.44 18.94 8.40
C GLY A 102 28.48 18.81 7.21
N LEU A 103 27.32 19.44 7.31
CA LEU A 103 26.34 19.52 6.22
C LEU A 103 26.26 20.96 5.69
N ARG A 104 26.04 21.12 4.39
CA ARG A 104 25.79 22.40 3.71
C ARG A 104 24.58 22.33 2.81
N LEU A 105 24.03 23.50 2.49
CA LEU A 105 22.99 23.64 1.49
C LEU A 105 23.61 24.08 0.18
N TYR A 106 23.30 23.35 -0.88
CA TYR A 106 23.57 23.76 -2.24
C TYR A 106 22.26 24.11 -2.94
N MET A 107 22.22 25.30 -3.53
CA MET A 107 21.06 25.82 -4.24
C MET A 107 21.58 26.34 -5.59
N PRO A 108 21.60 25.51 -6.64
CA PRO A 108 22.20 25.86 -7.93
C PRO A 108 21.69 27.22 -8.44
N HIS A 109 20.39 27.47 -8.31
CA HIS A 109 19.72 28.72 -8.74
C HIS A 109 20.17 29.99 -8.00
N LYS A 110 20.78 29.91 -6.82
CA LYS A 110 21.22 31.09 -6.06
C LYS A 110 22.71 31.35 -6.18
N ASN A 111 23.51 30.30 -6.31
CA ASN A 111 24.94 30.39 -6.50
C ASN A 111 25.47 29.06 -7.05
N GLU A 112 25.76 29.03 -8.34
CA GLU A 112 26.14 27.83 -9.09
C GLU A 112 27.44 27.17 -8.59
N SER A 113 28.26 27.88 -7.81
CA SER A 113 29.58 27.40 -7.39
C SER A 113 29.83 27.42 -5.89
N LYS A 114 28.85 27.83 -5.06
CA LYS A 114 29.07 27.96 -3.61
C LYS A 114 28.05 27.23 -2.74
N LEU A 115 28.58 26.53 -1.74
CA LEU A 115 27.84 25.93 -0.64
C LEU A 115 27.53 26.97 0.45
N LYS A 116 26.33 26.87 1.03
CA LYS A 116 25.88 27.74 2.13
C LYS A 116 25.81 27.00 3.46
N VAL A 117 26.21 27.70 4.52
CA VAL A 117 26.14 27.23 5.91
C VAL A 117 24.68 27.09 6.32
N ILE A 118 24.34 25.99 7.02
CA ILE A 118 22.99 25.76 7.52
C ILE A 118 22.80 26.54 8.81
N ASN A 119 21.72 27.31 8.93
CA ASN A 119 21.41 27.97 10.19
C ASN A 119 21.05 26.93 11.26
N ASN A 120 21.80 26.93 12.37
CA ASN A 120 21.62 26.03 13.51
C ASN A 120 20.27 26.24 14.25
N ASP A 121 19.53 27.31 14.00
CA ASP A 121 18.16 27.45 14.52
C ASP A 121 17.23 26.32 14.07
N ILE A 122 17.52 25.66 12.94
CA ILE A 122 16.75 24.50 12.49
C ILE A 122 16.83 23.33 13.49
N LEU A 123 17.90 23.23 14.27
CA LEU A 123 18.05 22.21 15.33
C LEU A 123 17.04 22.39 16.47
N LYS A 124 16.54 23.61 16.70
CA LYS A 124 15.49 23.85 17.72
C LYS A 124 14.11 23.41 17.24
N GLU A 125 13.91 23.37 15.92
CA GLU A 125 12.64 23.00 15.29
C GLU A 125 12.58 21.50 14.97
N ILE A 126 13.72 20.90 14.64
CA ILE A 126 13.87 19.45 14.52
C ILE A 126 13.92 18.88 15.95
N ASN A 127 12.86 18.22 16.40
CA ASN A 127 12.77 17.63 17.74
C ASN A 127 13.66 16.36 17.85
N PHE A 128 14.96 16.51 17.59
CA PHE A 128 15.94 15.44 17.44
C PHE A 128 16.53 15.05 18.81
N THR A 129 15.78 14.33 19.63
CA THR A 129 16.13 14.06 21.04
C THR A 129 17.13 12.91 21.25
N GLY A 130 18.00 12.61 20.28
CA GLY A 130 18.88 11.44 20.31
C GLY A 130 20.39 11.71 20.31
N PHE A 131 20.82 12.93 19.97
CA PHE A 131 22.25 13.24 19.76
C PHE A 131 22.58 14.66 20.22
N ASP A 132 23.66 14.82 20.98
CA ASP A 132 24.20 16.12 21.44
C ASP A 132 24.85 16.88 20.25
N ILE A 133 24.02 17.46 19.39
CA ILE A 133 24.46 18.22 18.22
C ILE A 133 24.24 19.71 18.50
N SER A 134 25.35 20.45 18.52
CA SER A 134 25.35 21.91 18.74
C SER A 134 25.51 22.70 17.44
N ASP A 135 26.03 22.07 16.38
CA ASP A 135 26.34 22.72 15.12
C ASP A 135 26.21 21.72 13.95
N LEU A 136 25.34 22.03 12.98
CA LEU A 136 25.19 21.23 11.76
C LEU A 136 26.36 21.39 10.80
N SER A 137 27.15 22.45 11.00
CA SER A 137 28.15 22.84 10.03
C SER A 137 29.52 22.22 10.29
N LYS A 138 29.74 21.66 11.49
CA LYS A 138 30.98 20.99 11.90
C LYS A 138 30.74 20.05 13.09
N GLY A 139 31.67 19.12 13.30
CA GLY A 139 31.73 18.27 14.49
C GLY A 139 30.64 17.22 14.53
N LEU A 140 30.03 16.91 13.39
CA LEU A 140 29.01 15.86 13.30
C LEU A 140 29.67 14.48 13.38
N ASN A 141 29.05 13.57 14.12
CA ASN A 141 29.42 12.16 14.07
C ASN A 141 28.93 11.56 12.76
N PHE A 142 29.70 10.62 12.20
CA PHE A 142 29.36 9.99 10.92
C PHE A 142 27.95 9.36 10.95
N GLU A 143 27.60 8.71 12.07
CA GLU A 143 26.30 8.05 12.28
C GLU A 143 25.13 9.04 12.33
N THR A 144 25.40 10.33 12.58
CA THR A 144 24.37 11.38 12.67
C THR A 144 24.07 12.04 11.33
N LEU A 145 24.93 11.90 10.32
CA LEU A 145 24.82 12.62 9.05
C LEU A 145 23.54 12.26 8.28
N GLN A 146 23.26 10.96 8.11
CA GLN A 146 22.08 10.51 7.37
C GLN A 146 20.76 10.85 8.10
N PRO A 147 20.62 10.58 9.42
CA PRO A 147 19.42 10.98 10.16
C PRO A 147 19.18 12.49 10.16
N LEU A 148 20.23 13.31 10.29
CA LEU A 148 20.12 14.77 10.23
C LEU A 148 19.72 15.27 8.86
N LYS A 149 20.33 14.73 7.79
CA LYS A 149 19.96 15.05 6.41
C LYS A 149 18.46 14.82 6.18
N ASN A 150 17.96 13.64 6.58
CA ASN A 150 16.55 13.28 6.42
C ASN A 150 15.63 14.23 7.20
N ALA A 151 15.99 14.56 8.44
CA ALA A 151 15.19 15.44 9.29
C ALA A 151 15.12 16.89 8.75
N ILE A 152 16.22 17.39 8.17
CA ILE A 152 16.24 18.71 7.52
C ILE A 152 15.34 18.70 6.27
N ILE A 153 15.39 17.63 5.45
CA ILE A 153 14.52 17.47 4.28
C ILE A 153 13.05 17.46 4.69
N GLU A 154 12.69 16.68 5.71
CA GLU A 154 11.32 16.56 6.21
C GLU A 154 10.79 17.91 6.73
N GLN A 155 11.61 18.67 7.46
CA GLN A 155 11.24 20.02 7.91
C GLN A 155 11.00 20.99 6.75
N ILE A 156 11.84 20.95 5.72
CA ILE A 156 11.68 21.78 4.52
C ILE A 156 10.35 21.43 3.86
N GLN A 157 10.03 20.15 3.69
CA GLN A 157 8.75 19.69 3.11
C GLN A 157 7.54 20.11 3.95
N ASN A 158 7.59 19.94 5.27
CA ASN A 158 6.52 20.31 6.18
C ASN A 158 6.23 21.82 6.17
N LYS A 159 7.27 22.65 6.14
CA LYS A 159 7.12 24.12 6.01
C LYS A 159 6.51 24.53 4.68
N ASN A 160 6.79 23.79 3.60
CA ASN A 160 6.18 24.05 2.28
C ASN A 160 4.71 23.61 2.22
N GLY A 161 4.36 22.46 2.81
CA GLY A 161 2.97 21.99 2.91
C GLY A 161 2.09 22.94 3.74
N ALA A 162 2.62 23.47 4.85
CA ALA A 162 1.92 24.47 5.67
C ALA A 162 1.74 25.81 4.94
N LYS A 163 2.74 26.24 4.14
CA LYS A 163 2.64 27.43 3.30
C LYS A 163 1.68 27.26 2.12
N GLN A 164 1.54 26.08 1.53
CA GLN A 164 0.55 25.80 0.47
C GLN A 164 -0.89 25.91 0.99
N LYS A 165 -1.19 25.46 2.22
CA LYS A 165 -2.52 25.66 2.84
C LYS A 165 -2.83 27.15 3.08
N LEU A 166 -1.84 27.94 3.52
CA LEU A 166 -2.01 29.40 3.67
C LEU A 166 -2.05 30.17 2.34
N PHE A 167 -1.40 29.65 1.28
CA PHE A 167 -1.42 30.23 -0.06
C PHE A 167 -2.76 30.04 -0.76
N ASN A 168 -3.46 28.92 -0.51
CA ASN A 168 -4.77 28.65 -1.08
C ASN A 168 -5.86 29.55 -0.48
N GLU A 169 -5.76 29.94 0.80
CA GLU A 169 -6.71 30.88 1.42
C GLU A 169 -6.46 32.36 1.02
N LYS A 170 -5.22 32.73 0.67
CA LYS A 170 -4.90 34.11 0.22
C LYS A 170 -5.05 34.35 -1.28
N LYS A 171 -5.13 33.32 -2.14
CA LYS A 171 -5.33 33.47 -3.59
C LYS A 171 -6.71 34.00 -3.99
N ASN A 172 -7.71 33.99 -3.11
CA ASN A 172 -9.02 34.61 -3.40
C ASN A 172 -9.07 36.13 -3.22
N LYS A 173 -8.01 36.77 -2.70
CA LYS A 173 -7.93 38.23 -2.59
C LYS A 173 -6.49 38.73 -2.70
N GLN A 174 -5.84 38.60 -3.86
CA GLN A 174 -4.88 39.59 -4.34
C GLN A 174 -4.42 39.26 -5.76
N VAL A 175 -4.61 40.26 -6.63
CA VAL A 175 -4.04 40.38 -7.96
C VAL A 175 -2.53 40.10 -7.91
N ILE A 176 -2.09 39.19 -8.79
CA ILE A 176 -0.73 38.66 -8.88
C ILE A 176 0.25 39.79 -9.18
N ALA A 177 1.09 40.13 -8.20
CA ALA A 177 2.39 40.76 -8.44
C ALA A 177 3.42 39.63 -8.61
N ILE A 178 3.98 39.52 -9.82
CA ILE A 178 4.93 38.49 -10.21
C ILE A 178 6.31 38.87 -9.63
N ASN A 179 6.85 38.04 -8.75
CA ASN A 179 8.24 38.15 -8.28
C ASN A 179 9.18 37.75 -9.42
N LYS A 180 9.91 38.72 -9.97
CA LYS A 180 11.09 38.49 -10.81
C LYS A 180 12.29 38.24 -9.89
N ASN A 181 12.73 36.99 -9.77
CA ASN A 181 14.09 36.67 -9.31
C ASN A 181 14.67 35.57 -10.22
N GLU A 182 15.68 35.98 -10.98
CA GLU A 182 16.88 35.27 -11.45
C GLU A 182 16.73 33.93 -12.22
N ASP A 183 17.10 34.01 -13.51
CA ASP A 183 17.61 32.97 -14.41
C ASP A 183 16.74 31.79 -14.84
N SER A 184 15.40 31.93 -14.82
CA SER A 184 14.64 31.30 -15.91
C SER A 184 14.75 32.20 -17.13
N SER A 185 15.32 31.73 -18.24
CA SER A 185 15.27 32.47 -19.51
C SER A 185 13.85 33.02 -19.72
N ASP A 186 13.68 34.27 -20.19
CA ASP A 186 12.35 34.89 -20.31
C ASP A 186 11.35 33.98 -21.09
N ILE A 187 11.87 33.17 -22.01
CA ILE A 187 11.12 32.11 -22.70
C ILE A 187 10.62 30.97 -21.80
N GLN A 188 11.36 30.55 -20.78
CA GLN A 188 10.87 29.58 -19.78
C GLN A 188 9.71 30.16 -18.98
N PHE A 189 9.82 31.41 -18.53
CA PHE A 189 8.71 32.10 -17.86
C PHE A 189 7.46 32.14 -18.76
N LEU A 190 7.64 32.51 -20.03
CA LEU A 190 6.57 32.52 -21.02
C LEU A 190 5.98 31.12 -21.27
N LYS A 191 6.80 30.07 -21.33
CA LYS A 191 6.35 28.68 -21.49
C LYS A 191 5.53 28.22 -20.28
N SER A 192 6.00 28.47 -19.07
CA SER A 192 5.27 28.13 -17.85
C SER A 192 3.94 28.87 -17.78
N ASN A 193 3.92 30.16 -18.12
CA ASN A 193 2.70 30.96 -18.14
C ASN A 193 1.71 30.48 -19.22
N LEU A 194 2.21 30.12 -20.41
CA LEU A 194 1.40 29.52 -21.46
C LEU A 194 0.78 28.19 -21.02
N TYR A 195 1.57 27.29 -20.43
CA TYR A 195 1.07 26.00 -19.96
C TYR A 195 -0.01 26.17 -18.88
N ASN A 196 0.23 27.02 -17.88
CA ASN A 196 -0.74 27.30 -16.82
C ASN A 196 -2.04 27.92 -17.34
N THR A 197 -1.94 28.79 -18.36
CA THR A 197 -3.10 29.40 -19.01
C THR A 197 -3.92 28.34 -19.75
N LEU A 198 -3.26 27.45 -20.49
CA LEU A 198 -3.93 26.32 -21.17
C LEU A 198 -4.57 25.36 -20.17
N ASP A 199 -3.88 25.02 -19.09
CA ASP A 199 -4.42 24.19 -18.01
C ASP A 199 -5.67 24.81 -17.37
N SER A 200 -5.72 26.14 -17.25
CA SER A 200 -6.92 26.83 -16.76
C SER A 200 -8.07 26.89 -17.78
N LEU A 201 -7.78 26.91 -19.09
CA LEU A 201 -8.78 27.07 -20.14
C LEU A 201 -9.46 25.76 -20.53
N ILE A 202 -8.72 24.66 -20.44
CA ILE A 202 -9.20 23.32 -20.75
C ILE A 202 -9.83 22.72 -19.50
N ASP A 203 -11.11 22.35 -19.62
CA ASP A 203 -11.92 21.88 -18.49
C ASP A 203 -11.23 20.70 -17.79
N LYS A 204 -11.37 20.67 -16.46
CA LYS A 204 -10.94 19.51 -15.68
C LYS A 204 -11.84 18.33 -15.99
N VAL A 205 -11.27 17.13 -15.91
CA VAL A 205 -12.04 15.90 -16.05
C VAL A 205 -12.77 15.62 -14.74
N TYR A 206 -14.07 15.37 -14.82
CA TYR A 206 -14.90 14.91 -13.72
C TYR A 206 -15.90 13.88 -14.24
N LEU A 207 -16.24 12.90 -13.40
CA LEU A 207 -17.24 11.86 -13.67
C LEU A 207 -18.28 11.87 -12.54
N ASP A 208 -18.78 13.07 -12.22
CA ASP A 208 -19.68 13.33 -11.09
C ASP A 208 -21.14 13.44 -11.56
N ASP A 209 -21.55 12.51 -12.41
CA ASP A 209 -22.95 12.39 -12.84
C ASP A 209 -23.73 11.57 -11.79
N GLU A 210 -24.89 12.06 -11.34
CA GLU A 210 -25.80 11.32 -10.46
C GLU A 210 -26.22 9.96 -11.05
N ASN A 211 -26.22 9.84 -12.38
CA ASN A 211 -26.46 8.59 -13.10
C ASN A 211 -25.29 7.60 -13.01
N LEU A 212 -24.16 8.00 -12.43
CA LEU A 212 -23.03 7.12 -12.13
C LEU A 212 -23.00 6.70 -10.66
N GLU A 213 -23.90 7.20 -9.81
CA GLU A 213 -24.03 6.69 -8.45
C GLU A 213 -24.64 5.28 -8.47
N PHE A 214 -24.05 4.39 -7.67
CA PHE A 214 -24.58 3.05 -7.46
C PHE A 214 -25.75 3.15 -6.47
N ARG A 215 -26.97 2.87 -6.94
CA ARG A 215 -28.16 2.86 -6.08
C ARG A 215 -28.39 1.46 -5.55
N SER A 216 -28.52 1.33 -4.23
CA SER A 216 -28.72 0.01 -3.63
C SER A 216 -30.01 -0.63 -4.14
N ILE A 217 -29.95 -1.92 -4.44
CA ILE A 217 -31.09 -2.76 -4.82
C ILE A 217 -31.48 -3.74 -3.71
N VAL A 218 -30.67 -3.84 -2.65
CA VAL A 218 -30.85 -4.79 -1.54
C VAL A 218 -31.55 -4.13 -0.36
N ASP A 219 -31.21 -2.88 -0.03
CA ASP A 219 -31.71 -2.21 1.18
C ASP A 219 -33.23 -1.94 1.14
N ASP A 220 -33.83 -1.79 -0.05
CA ASP A 220 -35.25 -1.47 -0.22
C ASP A 220 -36.20 -2.70 -0.15
N LYS A 221 -35.66 -3.93 -0.10
CA LYS A 221 -36.44 -5.16 -0.30
C LYS A 221 -36.83 -5.92 0.98
N GLY A 222 -36.39 -5.46 2.17
CA GLY A 222 -36.82 -6.04 3.45
C GLY A 222 -36.41 -7.50 3.66
N TYR A 223 -35.23 -7.90 3.18
CA TYR A 223 -34.71 -9.26 3.30
C TYR A 223 -34.49 -9.69 4.76
N ASN A 224 -34.63 -11.00 5.04
CA ASN A 224 -34.37 -11.59 6.35
C ASN A 224 -32.91 -11.35 6.81
N GLU A 225 -32.70 -11.17 8.12
CA GLU A 225 -31.41 -10.85 8.73
C GLU A 225 -30.30 -11.88 8.44
N GLU A 226 -30.66 -13.14 8.16
CA GLU A 226 -29.69 -14.21 7.86
C GLU A 226 -29.14 -14.13 6.42
N ILE A 227 -29.92 -13.61 5.46
CA ILE A 227 -29.59 -13.60 4.03
C ILE A 227 -29.09 -12.22 3.60
N LEU A 228 -29.55 -11.17 4.28
CA LEU A 228 -29.18 -9.78 4.05
C LEU A 228 -27.65 -9.54 3.97
N PRO A 229 -26.79 -10.14 4.83
CA PRO A 229 -25.34 -9.95 4.76
C PRO A 229 -24.73 -10.47 3.46
N THR A 230 -25.26 -11.56 2.91
CA THR A 230 -24.77 -12.18 1.68
C THR A 230 -25.10 -11.29 0.47
N TYR A 231 -26.34 -10.78 0.38
CA TYR A 231 -26.74 -9.89 -0.71
C TYR A 231 -26.05 -8.53 -0.63
N ARG A 232 -25.89 -7.96 0.57
CA ARG A 232 -25.08 -6.73 0.76
C ARG A 232 -23.64 -6.92 0.34
N LYS A 233 -23.03 -8.08 0.59
CA LYS A 233 -21.66 -8.35 0.15
C LYS A 233 -21.54 -8.44 -1.37
N LEU A 234 -22.51 -9.06 -2.05
CA LEU A 234 -22.56 -9.11 -3.52
C LEU A 234 -22.74 -7.72 -4.13
N GLU A 235 -23.59 -6.91 -3.51
CA GLU A 235 -23.79 -5.52 -3.88
C GLU A 235 -22.50 -4.70 -3.73
N GLN A 236 -21.84 -4.79 -2.57
CA GLN A 236 -20.55 -4.14 -2.34
C GLN A 236 -19.48 -4.53 -3.36
N LEU A 237 -19.37 -5.82 -3.70
CA LEU A 237 -18.42 -6.27 -4.73
C LEU A 237 -18.73 -5.67 -6.10
N THR A 238 -20.01 -5.59 -6.45
CA THR A 238 -20.47 -5.00 -7.72
C THR A 238 -20.21 -3.48 -7.76
N GLU A 239 -20.47 -2.80 -6.65
CA GLU A 239 -20.18 -1.38 -6.48
C GLU A 239 -18.67 -1.09 -6.57
N ASP A 240 -17.84 -1.89 -5.91
CA ASP A 240 -16.38 -1.79 -5.94
C ASP A 240 -15.83 -1.99 -7.36
N ASP A 241 -16.31 -3.00 -8.08
CA ASP A 241 -15.91 -3.27 -9.47
C ASP A 241 -16.31 -2.14 -10.43
N PHE A 242 -17.50 -1.55 -10.22
CA PHE A 242 -17.95 -0.38 -10.95
C PHE A 242 -17.09 0.86 -10.64
N ASN A 243 -16.84 1.14 -9.37
CA ASN A 243 -16.01 2.26 -8.92
C ASN A 243 -14.57 2.14 -9.43
N LYS A 244 -14.02 0.92 -9.48
CA LYS A 244 -12.72 0.67 -10.09
C LYS A 244 -12.73 1.03 -11.58
N ALA A 245 -13.75 0.58 -12.33
CA ALA A 245 -13.87 0.92 -13.74
C ALA A 245 -14.06 2.43 -13.99
N LYS A 246 -14.79 3.12 -13.11
CA LYS A 246 -14.93 4.59 -13.11
C LYS A 246 -13.56 5.26 -12.92
N ASN A 247 -12.78 4.83 -11.93
CA ASN A 247 -11.45 5.37 -11.65
C ASN A 247 -10.44 5.12 -12.78
N ASP A 248 -10.44 3.92 -13.35
CA ASP A 248 -9.60 3.58 -14.51
C ASP A 248 -9.94 4.50 -15.70
N LYS A 249 -11.23 4.77 -15.90
CA LYS A 249 -11.70 5.66 -16.97
C LYS A 249 -11.32 7.12 -16.71
N LEU A 250 -11.41 7.57 -15.46
CA LEU A 250 -10.97 8.90 -15.03
C LEU A 250 -9.50 9.12 -15.36
N ALA A 251 -8.63 8.18 -14.99
CA ALA A 251 -7.19 8.26 -15.28
C ALA A 251 -6.89 8.33 -16.79
N VAL A 252 -7.63 7.58 -17.60
CA VAL A 252 -7.51 7.65 -19.07
C VAL A 252 -7.93 9.01 -19.61
N LEU A 253 -9.01 9.60 -19.09
CA LEU A 253 -9.48 10.92 -19.48
C LEU A 253 -8.51 12.03 -19.04
N GLU A 254 -7.95 11.94 -17.83
CA GLU A 254 -6.91 12.87 -17.36
C GLU A 254 -5.69 12.86 -18.27
N LYS A 255 -5.21 11.68 -18.65
CA LYS A 255 -4.12 11.54 -19.61
C LYS A 255 -4.45 12.15 -20.98
N LYS A 256 -5.68 11.93 -21.50
CA LYS A 256 -6.12 12.55 -22.75
C LYS A 256 -6.16 14.07 -22.65
N ARG A 257 -6.60 14.62 -21.51
CA ARG A 257 -6.59 16.07 -21.25
C ARG A 257 -5.15 16.61 -21.29
N GLU A 258 -4.21 15.94 -20.62
CA GLU A 258 -2.80 16.31 -20.68
C GLU A 258 -2.24 16.25 -22.11
N ASP A 259 -2.57 15.21 -22.87
CA ASP A 259 -2.15 15.07 -24.27
C ASP A 259 -2.70 16.22 -25.15
N ILE A 260 -3.95 16.64 -24.91
CA ILE A 260 -4.55 17.79 -25.60
C ILE A 260 -3.82 19.09 -25.21
N ILE A 261 -3.58 19.33 -23.92
CA ILE A 261 -2.82 20.50 -23.44
C ILE A 261 -1.44 20.53 -24.08
N ASN A 262 -0.72 19.41 -24.06
CA ASN A 262 0.63 19.28 -24.63
C ASN A 262 0.63 19.50 -26.14
N THR A 263 -0.38 19.01 -26.85
CA THR A 263 -0.52 19.22 -28.30
C THR A 263 -0.69 20.69 -28.62
N ILE A 264 -1.59 21.39 -27.93
CA ILE A 264 -1.81 22.83 -28.12
C ILE A 264 -0.55 23.61 -27.70
N PHE A 265 0.04 23.28 -26.55
CA PHE A 265 1.26 23.90 -26.07
C PHE A 265 2.38 23.82 -27.10
N ASN A 266 2.65 22.63 -27.66
CA ASN A 266 3.70 22.44 -28.66
C ASN A 266 3.44 23.23 -29.95
N GLN A 267 2.18 23.40 -30.36
CA GLN A 267 1.82 24.25 -31.50
C GLN A 267 2.11 25.73 -31.20
N LEU A 268 1.76 26.19 -30.01
CA LEU A 268 1.88 27.59 -29.60
C LEU A 268 3.31 28.00 -29.22
N VAL A 269 4.17 27.05 -28.84
CA VAL A 269 5.56 27.32 -28.45
C VAL A 269 6.37 27.95 -29.59
N ASN A 270 6.10 27.60 -30.85
CA ASN A 270 6.82 28.21 -31.99
C ASN A 270 6.49 29.70 -32.14
N ASP A 271 5.22 30.06 -31.98
CA ASP A 271 4.77 31.45 -32.00
C ASP A 271 5.28 32.22 -30.76
N LEU A 272 5.36 31.54 -29.62
CA LEU A 272 5.95 32.06 -28.38
C LEU A 272 7.42 32.42 -28.57
N TRP A 273 8.20 31.54 -29.20
CA TRP A 273 9.60 31.80 -29.55
C TRP A 273 9.73 32.99 -30.50
N SER A 274 8.88 33.05 -31.54
CA SER A 274 8.91 34.15 -32.50
C SER A 274 8.66 35.51 -31.81
N LYS A 275 7.62 35.61 -30.98
CA LYS A 275 7.33 36.83 -30.22
C LYS A 275 8.36 37.15 -29.14
N SER A 276 8.96 36.15 -28.50
CA SER A 276 10.05 36.35 -27.55
C SER A 276 11.27 36.98 -28.22
N ILE A 277 11.65 36.49 -29.40
CA ILE A 277 12.77 37.06 -30.17
C ILE A 277 12.48 38.51 -30.58
N GLU A 278 11.23 38.83 -30.93
CA GLU A 278 10.82 40.20 -31.22
C GLU A 278 10.96 41.12 -29.99
N ALA A 279 10.55 40.66 -28.81
CA ALA A 279 10.73 41.40 -27.55
C ALA A 279 12.21 41.60 -27.20
N ASP A 280 13.06 40.59 -27.40
CA ASP A 280 14.51 40.69 -27.14
C ASP A 280 15.21 41.68 -28.08
N LYS A 281 14.74 41.82 -29.32
CA LYS A 281 15.21 42.86 -30.23
C LYS A 281 14.91 44.27 -29.70
N MET A 282 13.77 44.47 -29.04
CA MET A 282 13.44 45.75 -28.42
C MET A 282 14.41 46.09 -27.28
N ARG A 283 14.80 45.08 -26.49
CA ARG A 283 15.74 45.23 -25.36
C ARG A 283 17.12 45.70 -25.80
N ASN A 284 17.61 45.27 -26.97
CA ASN A 284 18.90 45.69 -27.51
C ASN A 284 18.80 47.00 -28.31
N TYR A 285 18.62 48.14 -27.62
CA TYR A 285 18.52 49.47 -28.25
C TYR A 285 19.77 49.91 -29.02
N LYS A 286 20.91 49.22 -28.88
CA LYS A 286 22.13 49.51 -29.67
C LYS A 286 22.08 48.88 -31.06
N SER A 287 21.26 47.84 -31.26
CA SER A 287 21.05 47.20 -32.56
C SER A 287 20.21 48.09 -33.48
N ASN A 288 20.52 48.08 -34.78
CA ASN A 288 19.75 48.79 -35.80
C ASN A 288 18.29 48.29 -35.89
N ASP A 289 18.03 47.06 -35.46
CA ASP A 289 16.71 46.43 -35.50
C ASP A 289 15.78 46.89 -34.36
N SER A 290 16.30 47.64 -33.37
CA SER A 290 15.50 48.13 -32.24
C SER A 290 14.79 49.44 -32.58
N GLN A 291 13.52 49.55 -32.19
CA GLN A 291 12.75 50.80 -32.27
C GLN A 291 13.41 51.97 -31.51
N TYR A 292 14.24 51.66 -30.51
CA TYR A 292 14.94 52.65 -29.68
C TYR A 292 16.30 53.08 -30.22
N HIS A 293 16.78 52.45 -31.32
CA HIS A 293 18.09 52.72 -31.90
C HIS A 293 18.28 54.20 -32.26
N ARG A 294 17.28 54.80 -32.91
CA ARG A 294 17.33 56.21 -33.30
C ARG A 294 17.53 57.13 -32.10
N THR A 295 16.85 56.86 -30.98
CA THR A 295 16.96 57.64 -29.75
C THR A 295 18.34 57.46 -29.11
N TYR A 296 18.87 56.23 -29.09
CA TYR A 296 20.22 55.95 -28.62
C TYR A 296 21.27 56.69 -29.46
N SER A 297 21.23 56.60 -30.79
CA SER A 297 22.17 57.28 -31.68
C SER A 297 22.13 58.81 -31.51
N GLN A 298 20.96 59.40 -31.24
CA GLN A 298 20.85 60.83 -30.97
C GLN A 298 21.54 61.24 -29.66
N ILE A 299 21.43 60.43 -28.60
CA ILE A 299 22.11 60.66 -27.32
C ILE A 299 23.62 60.54 -27.49
N GLU A 300 24.08 59.53 -28.24
CA GLU A 300 25.50 59.30 -28.51
C GLU A 300 26.12 60.42 -29.36
N ASN A 301 25.43 60.83 -30.42
CA ASN A 301 25.87 61.96 -31.25
C ASN A 301 25.95 63.26 -30.43
N LYS A 302 25.00 63.52 -29.54
CA LYS A 302 25.01 64.70 -28.68
C LYS A 302 26.19 64.70 -27.70
N LEU A 303 26.56 63.55 -27.15
CA LEU A 303 27.77 63.42 -26.34
C LEU A 303 29.02 63.73 -27.17
N GLN A 304 29.12 63.21 -28.39
CA GLN A 304 30.26 63.49 -29.27
C GLN A 304 30.35 64.97 -29.65
N GLU A 305 29.22 65.62 -29.94
CA GLU A 305 29.16 67.05 -30.20
C GLU A 305 29.60 67.87 -28.96
N ASP A 306 29.08 67.55 -27.78
CA ASP A 306 29.42 68.25 -26.54
C ASP A 306 30.92 68.09 -26.23
N LEU A 307 31.48 66.88 -26.37
CA LEU A 307 32.92 66.61 -26.19
C LEU A 307 33.77 67.35 -27.24
N GLY A 308 33.32 67.43 -28.49
CA GLY A 308 34.00 68.14 -29.57
C GLY A 308 34.04 69.66 -29.40
N VAL A 309 33.10 70.24 -28.64
CA VAL A 309 33.03 71.67 -28.34
C VAL A 309 33.89 72.06 -27.11
N ILE A 310 34.25 71.10 -26.24
CA ILE A 310 35.08 71.35 -25.05
C ILE A 310 36.42 72.02 -25.40
N PRO A 311 37.22 71.54 -26.38
CA PRO A 311 38.50 72.16 -26.71
C PRO A 311 38.38 73.64 -27.08
N LYS A 312 37.32 74.01 -27.82
CA LYS A 312 37.06 75.41 -28.20
C LYS A 312 36.73 76.28 -27.00
N LYS A 313 35.88 75.78 -26.09
CA LYS A 313 35.54 76.48 -24.84
C LYS A 313 36.75 76.62 -23.91
N VAL A 314 37.58 75.57 -23.83
CA VAL A 314 38.84 75.59 -23.08
C VAL A 314 39.79 76.62 -23.66
N GLU A 315 39.92 76.72 -24.99
CA GLU A 315 40.75 77.73 -25.65
C GLU A 315 40.25 79.16 -25.40
N GLU A 316 38.94 79.41 -25.50
CA GLU A 316 38.33 80.71 -25.19
C GLU A 316 38.56 81.11 -23.72
N GLN A 317 38.39 80.17 -22.80
CA GLN A 317 38.63 80.39 -21.37
C GLN A 317 40.12 80.59 -21.06
N THR A 318 41.00 79.88 -21.76
CA THR A 318 42.46 80.04 -21.67
C THR A 318 42.87 81.45 -22.08
N LYS A 319 42.40 81.93 -23.23
CA LYS A 319 42.66 83.30 -23.70
C LYS A 319 42.15 84.36 -22.72
N LYS A 320 41.00 84.11 -22.07
CA LYS A 320 40.44 85.02 -21.06
C LYS A 320 41.28 85.04 -19.79
N LEU A 321 41.66 83.87 -19.27
CA LEU A 321 42.51 83.76 -18.08
C LEU A 321 43.92 84.30 -18.33
N GLU A 322 44.47 84.11 -19.52
CA GLU A 322 45.78 84.65 -19.92
C GLU A 322 45.73 86.18 -20.02
N LYS A 323 44.63 86.74 -20.54
CA LYS A 323 44.39 88.18 -20.52
C LYS A 323 44.24 88.71 -19.09
N ASP A 324 43.46 88.05 -18.23
CA ASP A 324 43.30 88.45 -16.83
C ASP A 324 44.62 88.35 -16.05
N PHE A 325 45.44 87.33 -16.35
CA PHE A 325 46.78 87.16 -15.80
C PHE A 325 47.72 88.29 -16.24
N GLU A 326 47.78 88.61 -17.54
CA GLU A 326 48.60 89.73 -18.04
C GLU A 326 48.11 91.08 -17.48
N THR A 327 46.80 91.25 -17.28
CA THR A 327 46.23 92.47 -16.67
C THR A 327 46.62 92.57 -15.19
N SER A 328 46.49 91.49 -14.42
CA SER A 328 46.94 91.42 -13.02
C SER A 328 48.46 91.54 -12.86
N LYS A 329 49.24 91.06 -13.84
CA LYS A 329 50.70 91.23 -13.89
C LYS A 329 51.07 92.70 -14.10
N ASN A 330 50.41 93.37 -15.04
CA ASN A 330 50.60 94.80 -15.31
C ASN A 330 50.16 95.68 -14.12
N GLU A 331 49.07 95.35 -13.43
CA GLU A 331 48.63 96.07 -12.22
C GLU A 331 49.64 95.95 -11.05
N ARG A 332 50.38 94.85 -10.96
CA ARG A 332 51.44 94.64 -9.94
C ARG A 332 52.81 95.17 -10.37
N SER A 333 52.98 95.58 -11.64
CA SER A 333 54.30 95.96 -12.20
C SER A 333 54.76 97.38 -11.87
N GLU A 334 53.95 98.22 -11.22
CA GLU A 334 54.31 99.62 -10.94
C GLU A 334 55.19 99.82 -9.68
N LYS A 335 55.59 98.77 -8.93
CA LYS A 335 56.55 98.95 -7.81
C LYS A 335 57.53 97.82 -7.44
N ALA A 336 57.66 96.73 -8.21
CA ALA A 336 58.55 95.61 -7.83
C ALA A 336 59.24 94.90 -9.03
N ARG A 337 59.74 95.68 -9.98
CA ARG A 337 60.00 95.25 -11.37
C ARG A 337 61.30 94.46 -11.66
N ARG A 338 61.92 93.72 -10.73
CA ARG A 338 63.13 92.91 -11.10
C ARG A 338 63.25 91.50 -10.52
N ASP A 339 62.76 91.22 -9.31
CA ASP A 339 62.95 89.87 -8.70
C ASP A 339 61.70 88.97 -8.76
N MET A 340 60.54 89.49 -9.19
CA MET A 340 59.26 88.76 -9.14
C MET A 340 58.88 88.07 -10.46
N GLU A 341 59.47 88.48 -11.59
CA GLU A 341 59.09 88.02 -12.93
C GLU A 341 59.44 86.53 -13.14
N GLU A 342 60.61 86.09 -12.66
CA GLU A 342 60.98 84.67 -12.63
C GLU A 342 60.15 83.84 -11.62
N ARG A 343 59.69 84.45 -10.51
CA ARG A 343 58.82 83.76 -9.53
C ARG A 343 57.43 83.50 -10.11
N ILE A 344 56.85 84.48 -10.80
CA ILE A 344 55.53 84.37 -11.42
C ILE A 344 55.54 83.30 -12.54
N GLU A 345 56.61 83.23 -13.35
CA GLU A 345 56.71 82.24 -14.42
C GLU A 345 56.92 80.80 -13.90
N ARG A 346 57.66 80.62 -12.78
CA ARG A 346 57.87 79.30 -12.15
C ARG A 346 56.74 78.86 -11.22
N GLU A 347 56.11 79.78 -10.47
CA GLU A 347 55.14 79.45 -9.42
C GLU A 347 53.69 79.60 -9.89
N GLU A 348 53.33 80.60 -10.71
CA GLU A 348 51.93 80.90 -11.04
C GLU A 348 51.45 80.32 -12.39
N ARG A 349 52.33 80.15 -13.38
CA ARG A 349 51.99 79.49 -14.67
C ARG A 349 51.51 78.03 -14.51
N PRO A 350 52.09 77.21 -13.61
CA PRO A 350 51.55 75.89 -13.29
C PRO A 350 50.15 75.95 -12.67
N ILE A 351 49.85 76.98 -11.86
CA ILE A 351 48.52 77.18 -11.25
C ILE A 351 47.47 77.46 -12.33
N LEU A 352 47.79 78.32 -13.31
CA LEU A 352 46.93 78.59 -14.46
C LEU A 352 46.65 77.31 -15.28
N THR A 353 47.71 76.54 -15.56
CA THR A 353 47.63 75.28 -16.31
C THR A 353 46.76 74.25 -15.58
N ASN A 354 46.91 74.16 -14.25
CA ASN A 354 46.06 73.30 -13.41
C ASN A 354 44.60 73.75 -13.44
N ARG A 355 44.33 75.06 -13.39
CA ARG A 355 42.96 75.60 -13.43
C ARG A 355 42.25 75.37 -14.76
N ILE A 356 42.98 75.45 -15.86
CA ILE A 356 42.47 75.12 -17.20
C ILE A 356 42.14 73.63 -17.29
N ARG A 357 43.04 72.77 -16.79
CA ARG A 357 42.83 71.33 -16.74
C ARG A 357 41.64 70.96 -15.85
N GLU A 358 41.49 71.59 -14.68
CA GLU A 358 40.33 71.42 -13.80
C GLU A 358 39.02 71.84 -14.48
N TYR A 359 39.04 72.91 -15.27
CA TYR A 359 37.87 73.36 -16.02
C TYR A 359 37.50 72.38 -17.14
N GLU A 360 38.49 71.86 -17.88
CA GLU A 360 38.30 70.83 -18.89
C GLU A 360 37.73 69.54 -18.29
N THR A 361 38.27 69.08 -17.15
CA THR A 361 37.74 67.91 -16.44
C THR A 361 36.31 68.16 -15.98
N THR A 362 36.01 69.33 -15.43
CA THR A 362 34.65 69.68 -14.97
C THR A 362 33.63 69.69 -16.11
N LEU A 363 34.00 70.22 -17.28
CA LEU A 363 33.14 70.20 -18.47
C LEU A 363 32.96 68.78 -19.02
N SER A 364 34.02 67.97 -19.06
CA SER A 364 33.97 66.57 -19.49
C SER A 364 33.07 65.75 -18.56
N ASP A 365 33.21 65.93 -17.25
CA ASP A 365 32.41 65.24 -16.24
C ASP A 365 30.94 65.67 -16.33
N LYS A 366 30.66 66.96 -16.58
CA LYS A 366 29.28 67.44 -16.80
C LYS A 366 28.64 66.81 -18.04
N ALA A 367 29.37 66.69 -19.14
CA ALA A 367 28.88 66.05 -20.37
C ALA A 367 28.64 64.55 -20.19
N LYS A 368 29.60 63.84 -19.55
CA LYS A 368 29.44 62.42 -19.20
C LYS A 368 28.27 62.18 -18.26
N ASN A 369 28.07 63.04 -17.26
CA ASN A 369 26.93 62.95 -16.34
C ASN A 369 25.60 63.19 -17.05
N ALA A 370 25.53 64.13 -18.00
CA ALA A 370 24.32 64.36 -18.81
C ALA A 370 23.99 63.14 -19.70
N TYR A 371 25.00 62.55 -20.34
CA TYR A 371 24.86 61.31 -21.10
C TYR A 371 24.38 60.14 -20.22
N ASN A 372 25.02 59.91 -19.08
CA ASN A 372 24.65 58.84 -18.14
C ASN A 372 23.20 58.99 -17.67
N ASN A 373 22.74 60.22 -17.40
CA ASN A 373 21.36 60.48 -17.02
C ASN A 373 20.37 60.17 -18.16
N GLN A 374 20.70 60.52 -19.40
CA GLN A 374 19.85 60.23 -20.57
C GLN A 374 19.79 58.73 -20.87
N ILE A 375 20.92 58.02 -20.78
CA ILE A 375 20.97 56.57 -20.91
C ILE A 375 20.14 55.89 -19.82
N LYS A 376 20.24 56.36 -18.57
CA LYS A 376 19.42 55.81 -17.46
C LYS A 376 17.92 55.95 -17.72
N VAL A 377 17.47 57.06 -18.30
CA VAL A 377 16.06 57.25 -18.68
C VAL A 377 15.67 56.33 -19.83
N LEU A 378 16.54 56.18 -20.83
CA LEU A 378 16.32 55.25 -21.95
C LEU A 378 16.22 53.80 -21.47
N ASP A 379 17.15 53.36 -20.61
CA ASP A 379 17.14 52.03 -20.00
C ASP A 379 15.84 51.76 -19.24
N ALA A 380 15.36 52.75 -18.47
CA ALA A 380 14.10 52.63 -17.74
C ALA A 380 12.88 52.51 -18.68
N ASN A 381 12.85 53.28 -19.77
CA ASN A 381 11.77 53.22 -20.75
C ASN A 381 11.77 51.88 -21.51
N VAL A 382 12.95 51.43 -21.98
CA VAL A 382 13.11 50.14 -22.66
C VAL A 382 12.68 49.00 -21.75
N LYS A 383 13.08 49.04 -20.47
CA LYS A 383 12.71 48.02 -19.49
C LYS A 383 11.20 47.98 -19.24
N ASN A 384 10.56 49.14 -19.06
CA ASN A 384 9.11 49.19 -18.83
C ASN A 384 8.32 48.67 -20.04
N ASP A 385 8.71 49.04 -21.26
CA ASP A 385 8.03 48.58 -22.46
C ASP A 385 8.24 47.08 -22.70
N TYR A 386 9.46 46.59 -22.50
CA TYR A 386 9.77 45.16 -22.53
C TYR A 386 8.94 44.36 -21.54
N ASP A 387 8.86 44.81 -20.28
CA ASP A 387 8.09 44.14 -19.23
C ASP A 387 6.60 44.09 -19.56
N LEU A 388 6.07 45.16 -20.16
CA LEU A 388 4.67 45.24 -20.59
C LEU A 388 4.40 44.37 -21.83
N HIS A 389 5.35 44.27 -22.76
CA HIS A 389 5.24 43.38 -23.91
C HIS A 389 5.30 41.91 -23.51
N ILE A 390 6.31 41.51 -22.72
CA ILE A 390 6.51 40.14 -22.23
C ILE A 390 5.26 39.61 -21.53
N THR A 391 4.63 40.43 -20.68
CA THR A 391 3.42 40.02 -19.95
C THR A 391 2.20 39.78 -20.85
N LYS A 392 2.14 40.41 -22.04
CA LYS A 392 1.03 40.27 -22.99
C LYS A 392 1.22 39.19 -24.05
N ILE A 393 2.46 38.71 -24.26
CA ILE A 393 2.77 37.74 -25.32
C ILE A 393 1.88 36.49 -25.24
N VAL A 394 1.71 35.93 -24.04
CA VAL A 394 0.92 34.71 -23.83
C VAL A 394 -0.55 34.97 -24.15
N ASP A 395 -1.12 36.06 -23.64
CA ASP A 395 -2.52 36.43 -23.89
C ASP A 395 -2.81 36.62 -25.38
N ASP A 396 -1.90 37.29 -26.11
CA ASP A 396 -2.05 37.50 -27.54
C ASP A 396 -2.00 36.18 -28.33
N ILE A 397 -1.10 35.27 -27.95
CA ILE A 397 -0.96 33.96 -28.60
C ILE A 397 -2.21 33.11 -28.34
N VAL A 398 -2.67 33.05 -27.08
CA VAL A 398 -3.89 32.33 -26.70
C VAL A 398 -5.10 32.89 -27.46
N LYS A 399 -5.23 34.23 -27.53
CA LYS A 399 -6.31 34.88 -28.27
C LYS A 399 -6.26 34.60 -29.77
N HIS A 400 -5.07 34.55 -30.35
CA HIS A 400 -4.90 34.23 -31.77
C HIS A 400 -5.35 32.80 -32.10
N HIS A 401 -5.12 31.86 -31.17
CA HIS A 401 -5.42 30.43 -31.33
C HIS A 401 -6.68 29.96 -30.59
N GLN A 402 -7.56 30.89 -30.25
CA GLN A 402 -8.77 30.60 -29.47
C GLN A 402 -9.67 29.55 -30.13
N GLU A 403 -9.75 29.54 -31.47
CA GLU A 403 -10.54 28.57 -32.23
C GLU A 403 -9.99 27.14 -32.10
N THR A 404 -8.67 26.98 -32.18
CA THR A 404 -7.98 25.70 -31.98
C THR A 404 -8.21 25.17 -30.57
N ILE A 405 -8.07 26.05 -29.57
CA ILE A 405 -8.33 25.72 -28.16
C ILE A 405 -9.79 25.30 -27.96
N ALA A 406 -10.74 26.06 -28.51
CA ALA A 406 -12.17 25.76 -28.40
C ALA A 406 -12.54 24.42 -29.07
N THR A 407 -11.96 24.13 -30.24
CA THR A 407 -12.19 22.87 -30.97
C THR A 407 -11.70 21.68 -30.14
N LYS A 408 -10.48 21.77 -29.60
CA LYS A 408 -9.89 20.73 -28.75
C LYS A 408 -10.62 20.55 -27.42
N LYS A 409 -11.12 21.64 -26.85
CA LYS A 409 -11.98 21.61 -25.66
C LYS A 409 -13.29 20.86 -25.95
N SER A 410 -13.94 21.13 -27.08
CA SER A 410 -15.15 20.41 -27.50
C SER A 410 -14.87 18.94 -27.78
N GLU A 411 -13.72 18.60 -28.35
CA GLU A 411 -13.28 17.20 -28.54
C GLU A 411 -13.19 16.46 -27.20
N LEU A 412 -12.59 17.07 -26.18
CA LEU A 412 -12.52 16.49 -24.83
C LEU A 412 -13.91 16.31 -24.22
N GLN A 413 -14.79 17.32 -24.34
CA GLN A 413 -16.17 17.25 -23.83
C GLN A 413 -16.96 16.10 -24.48
N ASN A 414 -16.89 15.96 -25.81
CA ASN A 414 -17.56 14.86 -26.52
C ASN A 414 -17.04 13.49 -26.09
N ILE A 415 -15.74 13.36 -25.80
CA ILE A 415 -15.16 12.11 -25.28
C ILE A 415 -15.66 11.84 -23.86
N MET A 416 -15.72 12.86 -23.01
CA MET A 416 -16.25 12.74 -21.64
C MET A 416 -17.71 12.30 -21.65
N GLU A 417 -18.57 12.94 -22.46
CA GLU A 417 -19.99 12.58 -22.58
C GLU A 417 -20.15 11.11 -23.02
N LYS A 418 -19.42 10.69 -24.05
CA LYS A 418 -19.44 9.29 -24.52
C LYS A 418 -18.97 8.29 -23.46
N ASP A 419 -17.95 8.66 -22.69
CA ASP A 419 -17.39 7.82 -21.64
C ASP A 419 -18.35 7.73 -20.43
N VAL A 420 -19.09 8.81 -20.11
CA VAL A 420 -20.20 8.81 -19.15
C VAL A 420 -21.32 7.87 -19.62
N GLU A 421 -21.78 7.99 -20.87
CA GLU A 421 -22.81 7.09 -21.43
C GLU A 421 -22.40 5.61 -21.33
N THR A 422 -21.13 5.32 -21.66
CA THR A 422 -20.58 3.96 -21.59
C THR A 422 -20.58 3.44 -20.15
N LEU A 423 -20.22 4.28 -19.17
CA LEU A 423 -20.24 3.91 -17.75
C LEU A 423 -21.67 3.74 -17.23
N VAL A 424 -22.62 4.58 -17.63
CA VAL A 424 -24.05 4.43 -17.28
C VAL A 424 -24.60 3.10 -17.81
N GLN A 425 -24.24 2.73 -19.04
CA GLN A 425 -24.62 1.45 -19.62
C GLN A 425 -23.99 0.29 -18.83
N LYS A 426 -22.69 0.35 -18.56
CA LYS A 426 -22.00 -0.69 -17.77
C LYS A 426 -22.61 -0.85 -16.37
N ARG A 427 -22.91 0.26 -15.68
CA ARG A 427 -23.60 0.23 -14.38
C ARG A 427 -24.92 -0.53 -14.48
N SER A 428 -25.71 -0.23 -15.52
CA SER A 428 -27.01 -0.88 -15.73
C SER A 428 -26.86 -2.38 -15.97
N GLU A 429 -25.87 -2.78 -16.78
CA GLU A 429 -25.52 -4.19 -17.01
C GLU A 429 -25.07 -4.90 -15.72
N ASP A 430 -24.23 -4.26 -14.90
CA ASP A 430 -23.72 -4.83 -13.66
C ASP A 430 -24.84 -4.95 -12.59
N VAL A 431 -25.75 -3.98 -12.50
CA VAL A 431 -26.95 -4.07 -11.67
C VAL A 431 -27.88 -5.20 -12.13
N ASP A 432 -28.07 -5.39 -13.43
CA ASP A 432 -28.92 -6.47 -13.95
C ASP A 432 -28.28 -7.86 -13.73
N LYS A 433 -26.95 -7.98 -13.82
CA LYS A 433 -26.23 -9.19 -13.41
C LYS A 433 -26.44 -9.49 -11.93
N LEU A 434 -26.25 -8.49 -11.06
CA LEU A 434 -26.46 -8.62 -9.62
C LEU A 434 -27.89 -9.07 -9.29
N ARG A 435 -28.91 -8.49 -9.95
CA ARG A 435 -30.31 -8.95 -9.83
C ARG A 435 -30.47 -10.42 -10.24
N GLY A 436 -29.80 -10.84 -11.32
CA GLY A 436 -29.79 -12.23 -11.79
C GLY A 436 -29.13 -13.19 -10.80
N GLU A 437 -28.01 -12.80 -10.20
CA GLU A 437 -27.30 -13.59 -9.18
C GLU A 437 -28.11 -13.73 -7.88
N ILE A 438 -28.70 -12.64 -7.40
CA ILE A 438 -29.61 -12.67 -6.25
C ILE A 438 -30.78 -13.61 -6.54
N SER A 439 -31.42 -13.48 -7.71
CA SER A 439 -32.55 -14.35 -8.10
C SER A 439 -32.17 -15.83 -8.17
N LYS A 440 -30.95 -16.16 -8.62
CA LYS A 440 -30.44 -17.55 -8.62
C LYS A 440 -30.23 -18.06 -7.20
N LEU A 441 -29.62 -17.26 -6.33
CA LEU A 441 -29.43 -17.62 -4.93
C LEU A 441 -30.76 -17.83 -4.20
N GLU A 442 -31.77 -17.00 -4.49
CA GLU A 442 -33.14 -17.17 -3.98
C GLU A 442 -33.73 -18.52 -4.45
N GLN A 443 -33.60 -18.85 -5.74
CA GLN A 443 -34.07 -20.13 -6.28
C GLN A 443 -33.35 -21.34 -5.65
N ASP A 444 -32.04 -21.26 -5.48
CA ASP A 444 -31.24 -22.30 -4.86
C ASP A 444 -31.62 -22.49 -3.38
N LEU A 445 -31.92 -21.40 -2.67
CA LEU A 445 -32.36 -21.45 -1.28
C LEU A 445 -33.73 -22.13 -1.16
N ILE A 446 -34.69 -21.75 -2.00
CA ILE A 446 -36.02 -22.38 -2.06
C ILE A 446 -35.89 -23.87 -2.42
N HIS A 447 -35.04 -24.21 -3.38
CA HIS A 447 -34.81 -25.60 -3.78
C HIS A 447 -34.18 -26.44 -2.66
N ASN A 448 -33.18 -25.89 -1.96
CA ASN A 448 -32.54 -26.54 -0.82
C ASN A 448 -33.51 -26.72 0.35
N GLU A 449 -34.37 -25.75 0.63
CA GLU A 449 -35.41 -25.86 1.65
C GLU A 449 -36.44 -26.94 1.29
N ALA A 450 -36.91 -26.96 0.03
CA ALA A 450 -37.84 -27.97 -0.45
C ALA A 450 -37.26 -29.39 -0.35
N THR A 451 -36.02 -29.59 -0.81
CA THR A 451 -35.34 -30.89 -0.73
C THR A 451 -35.03 -31.30 0.71
N PHE A 452 -34.74 -30.35 1.61
CA PHE A 452 -34.59 -30.61 3.03
C PHE A 452 -35.91 -31.06 3.66
N ASN A 453 -37.01 -30.36 3.38
CA ASN A 453 -38.34 -30.71 3.88
C ASN A 453 -38.80 -32.07 3.36
N GLU A 454 -38.54 -32.40 2.09
CA GLU A 454 -38.82 -33.73 1.52
C GLU A 454 -38.02 -34.83 2.25
N ARG A 455 -36.72 -34.62 2.49
CA ARG A 455 -35.89 -35.56 3.26
C ARG A 455 -36.36 -35.71 4.70
N LEU A 456 -36.79 -34.62 5.32
CA LEU A 456 -37.32 -34.63 6.69
C LEU A 456 -38.63 -35.42 6.74
N ASP A 457 -39.55 -35.17 5.82
CA ASP A 457 -40.82 -35.89 5.73
C ASP A 457 -40.61 -37.38 5.49
N LEU A 458 -39.70 -37.76 4.57
CA LEU A 458 -39.31 -39.15 4.37
C LEU A 458 -38.74 -39.79 5.64
N ALA A 459 -37.87 -39.08 6.37
CA ALA A 459 -37.30 -39.60 7.62
C ALA A 459 -38.33 -39.71 8.75
N VAL A 460 -39.28 -38.78 8.83
CA VAL A 460 -40.40 -38.83 9.78
C VAL A 460 -41.32 -39.99 9.44
N ASN A 461 -41.72 -40.13 8.19
CA ASN A 461 -42.57 -41.22 7.72
C ASN A 461 -41.92 -42.59 7.97
N GLN A 462 -40.62 -42.75 7.69
CA GLN A 462 -39.88 -43.97 8.03
C GLN A 462 -39.93 -44.29 9.52
N LYS A 463 -39.73 -43.29 10.39
CA LYS A 463 -39.84 -43.50 11.83
C LYS A 463 -41.25 -43.86 12.26
N VAL A 464 -42.27 -43.22 11.70
CA VAL A 464 -43.67 -43.54 11.99
C VAL A 464 -43.97 -44.98 11.58
N THR A 465 -43.58 -45.40 10.38
CA THR A 465 -43.77 -46.79 9.92
C THR A 465 -43.00 -47.80 10.78
N ASP A 466 -41.79 -47.45 11.25
CA ASP A 466 -41.03 -48.30 12.17
C ASP A 466 -41.74 -48.44 13.53
N TYR A 467 -42.34 -47.36 14.04
CA TYR A 467 -43.14 -47.40 15.27
C TYR A 467 -44.41 -48.22 15.11
N GLU A 468 -45.15 -48.06 14.00
CA GLU A 468 -46.35 -48.84 13.70
C GLU A 468 -46.03 -50.33 13.56
N LEU A 469 -44.95 -50.68 12.85
CA LEU A 469 -44.49 -52.07 12.74
C LEU A 469 -44.14 -52.65 14.12
N LYS A 470 -43.44 -51.88 14.95
CA LYS A 470 -43.08 -52.31 16.30
C LYS A 470 -44.32 -52.49 17.19
N ASP A 471 -45.32 -51.63 17.05
CA ASP A 471 -46.59 -51.72 17.79
C ASP A 471 -47.40 -52.95 17.36
N SER A 472 -47.44 -53.24 16.05
CA SER A 472 -48.02 -54.48 15.53
C SER A 472 -47.31 -55.72 16.07
N GLN A 473 -45.97 -55.73 16.08
CA GLN A 473 -45.18 -56.83 16.64
C GLN A 473 -45.44 -57.04 18.14
N MET A 474 -45.52 -55.96 18.92
CA MET A 474 -45.86 -56.04 20.34
C MET A 474 -47.29 -56.55 20.55
N THR A 475 -48.23 -56.14 19.70
CA THR A 475 -49.61 -56.61 19.75
C THR A 475 -49.72 -58.11 19.45
N ASP A 476 -48.98 -58.60 18.44
CA ASP A 476 -48.91 -60.02 18.11
C ASP A 476 -48.27 -60.84 19.25
N GLU A 477 -47.20 -60.33 19.88
CA GLU A 477 -46.58 -60.96 21.04
C GLU A 477 -47.53 -61.01 22.24
N ILE A 478 -48.27 -59.93 22.51
CA ILE A 478 -49.30 -59.89 23.56
C ILE A 478 -50.39 -60.93 23.29
N ASN A 479 -50.86 -61.04 22.04
CA ASN A 479 -51.87 -62.02 21.66
C ASN A 479 -51.35 -63.45 21.82
N TRP A 480 -50.11 -63.72 21.40
CA TRP A 480 -49.47 -65.01 21.60
C TRP A 480 -49.35 -65.37 23.08
N LEU A 481 -48.88 -64.43 23.92
CA LEU A 481 -48.78 -64.63 25.38
C LEU A 481 -50.15 -64.90 26.02
N ARG A 482 -51.23 -64.26 25.54
CA ARG A 482 -52.60 -64.55 26.01
C ARG A 482 -53.03 -65.97 25.67
N VAL A 483 -52.77 -66.43 24.44
CA VAL A 483 -53.10 -67.80 24.02
C VAL A 483 -52.32 -68.82 24.85
N GLU A 484 -51.03 -68.59 25.08
CA GLU A 484 -50.19 -69.50 25.89
C GLU A 484 -50.64 -69.53 27.36
N LEU A 485 -51.03 -68.38 27.92
CA LEU A 485 -51.62 -68.30 29.25
C LEU A 485 -52.92 -69.11 29.36
N GLU A 486 -53.83 -68.98 28.38
CA GLU A 486 -55.07 -69.77 28.37
C GLU A 486 -54.80 -71.26 28.24
N LYS A 487 -53.85 -71.66 27.39
CA LYS A 487 -53.44 -73.05 27.24
C LYS A 487 -52.88 -73.61 28.55
N SER A 488 -51.96 -72.89 29.20
CA SER A 488 -51.40 -73.27 30.50
C SER A 488 -52.48 -73.38 31.57
N LYS A 489 -53.46 -72.46 31.58
CA LYS A 489 -54.61 -72.52 32.49
C LYS A 489 -55.47 -73.77 32.25
N ARG A 490 -55.74 -74.15 31.00
CA ARG A 490 -56.47 -75.40 30.67
C ARG A 490 -55.68 -76.63 31.11
N GLU A 491 -54.39 -76.69 30.82
CA GLU A 491 -53.53 -77.79 31.27
C GLU A 491 -53.48 -77.92 32.79
N SER A 492 -53.49 -76.79 33.53
CA SER A 492 -53.59 -76.81 34.99
C SER A 492 -54.92 -77.39 35.46
N VAL A 493 -56.03 -76.97 34.85
CA VAL A 493 -57.37 -77.49 35.19
C VAL A 493 -57.46 -78.99 34.90
N ASP A 494 -56.92 -79.46 33.77
CA ASP A 494 -56.89 -80.88 33.41
C ASP A 494 -56.03 -81.69 34.40
N LYS A 495 -54.88 -81.13 34.83
CA LYS A 495 -54.03 -81.74 35.87
C LYS A 495 -54.76 -81.80 37.22
N ASP A 496 -55.45 -80.74 37.62
CA ASP A 496 -56.23 -80.72 38.87
C ASP A 496 -57.37 -81.74 38.85
N GLU A 497 -58.02 -81.95 37.70
CA GLU A 497 -59.02 -83.01 37.52
C GLU A 497 -58.40 -84.42 37.58
N SER A 498 -57.21 -84.59 36.99
CA SER A 498 -56.46 -85.84 37.09
C SER A 498 -56.03 -86.12 38.54
N ILE A 499 -55.64 -85.10 39.30
CA ILE A 499 -55.33 -85.23 40.73
C ILE A 499 -56.59 -85.66 41.50
N ARG A 500 -57.74 -84.99 41.28
CA ARG A 500 -59.01 -85.35 41.95
C ARG A 500 -59.44 -86.80 41.67
N SER A 501 -59.33 -87.25 40.42
CA SER A 501 -59.68 -88.64 40.08
C SER A 501 -58.77 -89.67 40.76
N LYS A 502 -57.44 -89.43 40.79
CA LYS A 502 -56.48 -90.29 41.50
C LYS A 502 -56.70 -90.28 43.01
N GLU A 503 -57.09 -89.15 43.59
CA GLU A 503 -57.37 -89.05 45.02
C GLU A 503 -58.64 -89.83 45.40
N MET A 504 -59.66 -89.81 44.54
CA MET A 504 -60.85 -90.65 44.69
C MET A 504 -60.51 -92.16 44.57
N GLU A 505 -59.61 -92.53 43.66
CA GLU A 505 -59.12 -93.91 43.53
C GLU A 505 -58.34 -94.37 44.77
N LEU A 506 -57.45 -93.52 45.32
CA LEU A 506 -56.75 -93.77 46.57
C LEU A 506 -57.70 -93.94 47.76
N GLN A 507 -58.76 -93.12 47.83
CA GLN A 507 -59.78 -93.25 48.87
C GLN A 507 -60.55 -94.57 48.75
N ASN A 508 -60.92 -94.98 47.54
CA ASN A 508 -61.53 -96.28 47.30
C ASN A 508 -60.59 -97.42 47.69
N ASN A 509 -59.31 -97.36 47.32
CA ASN A 509 -58.31 -98.36 47.69
C ASN A 509 -58.09 -98.43 49.21
N ARG A 510 -58.06 -97.29 49.92
CA ARG A 510 -58.03 -97.25 51.39
C ARG A 510 -59.26 -97.95 51.99
N SER A 511 -60.45 -97.65 51.49
CA SER A 511 -61.67 -98.31 51.95
C SER A 511 -61.67 -99.83 51.69
N HIS A 512 -61.03 -100.26 50.60
CA HIS A 512 -60.88 -101.68 50.28
C HIS A 512 -59.88 -102.37 51.22
N LEU A 513 -58.77 -101.72 51.54
CA LEU A 513 -57.80 -102.21 52.53
C LEU A 513 -58.42 -102.32 53.93
N ASP A 514 -59.23 -101.34 54.35
CA ASP A 514 -59.95 -101.41 55.62
C ASP A 514 -60.90 -102.61 55.69
N ARG A 515 -61.64 -102.88 54.59
CA ARG A 515 -62.49 -104.08 54.49
C ARG A 515 -61.68 -105.38 54.57
N LEU A 516 -60.53 -105.43 53.91
CA LEU A 516 -59.65 -106.60 53.95
C LEU A 516 -59.07 -106.82 55.35
N ASN A 517 -58.65 -105.76 56.04
CA ASN A 517 -58.20 -105.84 57.42
C ASN A 517 -59.31 -106.35 58.35
N GLN A 518 -60.54 -105.87 58.17
CA GLN A 518 -61.68 -106.34 58.96
C GLN A 518 -61.99 -107.82 58.70
N GLN A 519 -61.88 -108.30 57.45
CA GLN A 519 -61.99 -109.72 57.12
C GLN A 519 -60.87 -110.57 57.72
N LEU A 520 -59.63 -110.06 57.72
CA LEU A 520 -58.50 -110.73 58.35
C LEU A 520 -58.70 -110.88 59.85
N GLU A 521 -59.20 -109.84 60.52
CA GLU A 521 -59.47 -109.85 61.96
C GLU A 521 -60.59 -110.84 62.33
N GLN A 522 -61.65 -110.91 61.51
CA GLN A 522 -62.69 -111.94 61.65
C GLN A 522 -62.13 -113.37 61.43
N SER A 523 -61.29 -113.56 60.41
CA SER A 523 -60.64 -114.84 60.12
C SER A 523 -59.78 -115.32 61.29
N ASN A 524 -59.00 -114.41 61.90
CA ASN A 524 -58.19 -114.71 63.08
C ASN A 524 -59.04 -115.10 64.31
N GLN A 525 -60.21 -114.48 64.51
CA GLN A 525 -61.12 -114.90 65.59
C GLN A 525 -61.71 -116.30 65.34
N THR A 526 -62.07 -116.62 64.09
CA THR A 526 -62.52 -117.97 63.72
C THR A 526 -61.42 -119.02 63.87
N SER A 527 -60.16 -118.73 63.50
CA SER A 527 -59.07 -119.70 63.63
C SER A 527 -58.76 -120.08 65.09
N LEU A 528 -58.85 -119.11 66.01
CA LEU A 528 -58.72 -119.36 67.45
C LEU A 528 -59.83 -120.27 67.99
N SER A 529 -61.07 -120.10 67.51
CA SER A 529 -62.19 -120.97 67.90
C SER A 529 -62.09 -122.41 67.35
N ILE A 530 -61.54 -122.57 66.14
CA ILE A 530 -61.30 -123.88 65.50
C ILE A 530 -60.15 -124.61 66.20
N SER A 531 -59.09 -123.89 66.60
CA SER A 531 -57.96 -124.47 67.35
C SER A 531 -58.39 -125.05 68.70
N ALA A 532 -59.27 -124.36 69.44
CA ALA A 532 -59.82 -124.85 70.70
C ALA A 532 -60.64 -126.14 70.52
N ARG A 533 -61.44 -126.23 69.44
CA ARG A 533 -62.25 -127.41 69.09
C ARG A 533 -61.41 -128.59 68.59
N ALA A 534 -60.28 -128.32 67.93
CA ALA A 534 -59.38 -129.34 67.41
C ALA A 534 -58.56 -130.04 68.50
N MET A 535 -58.32 -129.40 69.66
CA MET A 535 -57.63 -130.03 70.79
C MET A 535 -58.52 -131.05 71.52
N GLU A 536 -59.82 -130.79 71.61
CA GLU A 536 -60.83 -131.68 72.22
C GLU A 536 -61.07 -132.95 71.38
N ILE A 537 -61.08 -132.82 70.04
CA ILE A 537 -61.27 -133.94 69.11
C ILE A 537 -60.02 -134.84 69.01
N LYS A 538 -58.82 -134.32 69.31
CA LYS A 538 -57.56 -135.08 69.26
C LYS A 538 -57.42 -136.11 70.41
N GLN A 539 -58.17 -135.96 71.52
CA GLN A 539 -58.17 -136.90 72.64
C GLN A 539 -59.13 -138.10 72.45
N GLN A 540 -60.14 -138.00 71.57
CA GLN A 540 -61.10 -139.08 71.29
C GLN A 540 -60.81 -139.89 70.00
N ALA A 541 -59.88 -139.45 69.17
CA ALA A 541 -59.62 -140.04 67.84
C ALA A 541 -58.26 -140.80 67.72
N LEU A 542 -57.69 -141.28 68.83
CA LEU A 542 -56.44 -142.06 68.86
C LEU A 542 -56.65 -143.61 68.96
N SER A 543 -57.85 -144.12 68.65
CA SER A 543 -58.16 -145.57 68.66
C SER A 543 -58.38 -146.22 67.28
N PHE A 544 -58.13 -145.53 66.17
CA PHE A 544 -58.04 -146.18 64.85
C PHE A 544 -56.91 -145.60 63.99
N SER A 545 -55.92 -146.47 63.75
CA SER A 545 -54.74 -146.40 62.88
C SER A 545 -54.97 -145.66 61.54
N ASN A 546 -54.11 -144.74 61.09
CA ASN A 546 -52.70 -144.85 60.63
C ASN A 546 -52.59 -145.15 59.11
N ASN A 547 -52.14 -144.17 58.30
CA ASN A 547 -50.89 -144.22 57.50
C ASN A 547 -50.82 -143.22 56.32
N GLY A 548 -49.61 -142.65 56.16
CA GLY A 548 -48.99 -142.24 54.88
C GLY A 548 -49.06 -140.74 54.53
N SER A 549 -48.02 -139.99 54.13
CA SER A 549 -46.54 -139.93 54.25
C SER A 549 -46.02 -139.11 53.05
N ASN A 550 -45.12 -138.15 53.30
CA ASN A 550 -44.04 -137.62 52.43
C ASN A 550 -44.36 -136.62 51.29
N GLN A 551 -43.87 -135.37 51.39
CA GLN A 551 -42.65 -134.78 50.73
C GLN A 551 -43.00 -134.05 49.42
N SER A 552 -42.34 -133.02 48.86
CA SER A 552 -41.34 -132.00 49.22
C SER A 552 -41.08 -131.17 47.93
N ASN A 553 -40.47 -129.98 48.04
CA ASN A 553 -39.45 -129.40 47.11
C ASN A 553 -39.77 -128.39 45.96
N PHE A 554 -39.12 -127.21 46.10
CA PHE A 554 -38.23 -126.44 45.19
C PHE A 554 -38.70 -125.48 44.05
N SER A 555 -38.32 -124.19 44.25
CA SER A 555 -37.66 -123.16 43.39
C SER A 555 -37.97 -122.95 41.89
N ASN A 556 -37.93 -121.68 41.46
CA ASN A 556 -37.00 -121.23 40.40
C ASN A 556 -36.79 -119.70 40.30
N VAL A 557 -35.60 -119.36 39.80
CA VAL A 557 -34.99 -118.06 39.48
C VAL A 557 -34.80 -117.98 37.96
N ALA A 558 -34.86 -116.79 37.34
CA ALA A 558 -33.93 -116.31 36.28
C ALA A 558 -34.36 -114.93 35.71
N GLY A 559 -33.38 -114.02 35.51
CA GLY A 559 -33.49 -112.75 34.76
C GLY A 559 -32.97 -112.88 33.30
N PRO A 560 -32.11 -111.96 32.80
CA PRO A 560 -32.40 -110.69 32.08
C PRO A 560 -31.65 -110.55 30.72
N GLN A 561 -31.76 -109.40 30.00
CA GLN A 561 -30.73 -108.71 29.17
C GLN A 561 -31.38 -107.52 28.40
N ASN A 562 -30.94 -106.25 28.35
CA ASN A 562 -29.68 -105.49 28.10
C ASN A 562 -29.35 -105.16 26.62
N ILE A 563 -28.93 -103.89 26.40
CA ILE A 563 -28.03 -103.26 25.38
C ILE A 563 -28.55 -101.82 25.08
N ASP A 564 -27.77 -100.74 24.91
CA ASP A 564 -26.47 -100.26 25.39
C ASP A 564 -26.34 -98.79 24.86
N VAL A 565 -26.03 -97.85 25.77
CA VAL A 565 -25.11 -96.68 25.74
C VAL A 565 -24.94 -95.77 24.49
N GLY A 566 -25.01 -94.43 24.71
CA GLY A 566 -24.05 -93.47 24.10
C GLY A 566 -24.54 -92.07 23.68
N ASN A 567 -24.61 -91.09 24.60
CA ASN A 567 -23.86 -89.80 24.55
C ASN A 567 -24.31 -88.84 25.67
N LEU A 568 -23.31 -88.32 26.37
CA LEU A 568 -23.36 -87.24 27.36
C LEU A 568 -22.84 -85.95 26.68
N LEU A 569 -23.24 -84.79 27.23
CA LEU A 569 -22.88 -83.37 26.91
C LEU A 569 -23.83 -82.74 25.88
N ASP A 570 -24.51 -81.62 26.12
CA ASP A 570 -24.39 -80.55 27.12
C ASP A 570 -25.78 -80.00 27.46
N ASP A 571 -26.13 -79.95 28.75
CA ASP A 571 -27.16 -79.08 29.31
C ASP A 571 -26.51 -78.33 30.47
N ASP A 572 -26.30 -77.02 30.23
CA ASP A 572 -26.10 -75.90 31.18
C ASP A 572 -25.02 -74.91 30.68
N ALA A 573 -25.38 -74.14 29.64
CA ALA A 573 -24.83 -72.81 29.39
C ALA A 573 -25.83 -71.87 28.68
N GLU A 574 -27.14 -72.10 28.83
CA GLU A 574 -28.21 -71.20 28.36
C GLU A 574 -28.47 -70.00 29.31
N LYS A 575 -27.60 -69.79 30.30
CA LYS A 575 -27.57 -68.56 31.11
C LYS A 575 -26.15 -67.99 31.14
N ALA A 576 -26.06 -66.71 30.75
CA ALA A 576 -24.89 -65.84 30.74
C ALA A 576 -23.99 -65.85 29.49
N LYS A 577 -24.40 -65.09 28.47
CA LYS A 577 -23.72 -63.83 28.03
C LYS A 577 -24.31 -63.33 26.70
N ARG A 578 -25.63 -63.08 26.69
CA ARG A 578 -26.21 -62.02 25.85
C ARG A 578 -26.05 -60.69 26.57
N TYR A 579 -24.85 -60.11 26.60
CA TYR A 579 -24.63 -58.70 26.93
C TYR A 579 -23.17 -58.38 26.61
N GLU A 580 -22.89 -57.99 25.37
CA GLU A 580 -21.84 -57.01 25.03
C GLU A 580 -21.85 -56.75 23.52
N ARG A 581 -22.67 -55.78 23.13
CA ARG A 581 -22.38 -54.81 22.05
C ARG A 581 -23.38 -53.66 22.19
N ARG A 582 -23.32 -52.97 23.34
CA ARG A 582 -23.72 -51.56 23.40
C ARG A 582 -22.55 -50.75 22.82
N LYS A 583 -22.53 -50.53 21.51
CA LYS A 583 -21.91 -49.31 21.00
C LYS A 583 -22.82 -48.17 21.43
N LYS A 584 -22.32 -47.31 22.32
CA LYS A 584 -22.93 -46.02 22.62
C LYS A 584 -23.08 -45.28 21.28
N PRO A 585 -24.26 -44.77 20.89
CA PRO A 585 -24.29 -43.61 20.04
C PRO A 585 -23.87 -42.45 20.94
N THR A 586 -22.66 -41.95 20.73
CA THR A 586 -22.24 -40.64 21.23
C THR A 586 -23.27 -39.61 20.77
N PHE A 587 -24.03 -39.08 21.71
CA PHE A 587 -25.04 -38.04 21.52
C PHE A 587 -24.40 -36.64 21.31
N PHE A 588 -23.22 -36.57 20.69
CA PHE A 588 -22.45 -35.33 20.48
C PHE A 588 -21.56 -35.38 19.23
N THR A 589 -22.11 -35.77 18.07
CA THR A 589 -21.41 -35.63 16.77
C THR A 589 -22.24 -34.94 15.68
N TRP A 590 -23.32 -34.24 16.04
CA TRP A 590 -24.06 -33.38 15.09
C TRP A 590 -23.92 -31.87 15.37
N LEU A 591 -23.43 -31.48 16.56
CA LEU A 591 -23.09 -30.09 16.88
C LEU A 591 -21.67 -29.68 16.46
N GLY A 592 -20.83 -30.62 16.03
CA GLY A 592 -19.49 -30.35 15.47
C GLY A 592 -19.48 -30.08 13.96
N GLY A 593 -20.60 -30.29 13.27
CA GLY A 593 -20.74 -30.05 11.82
C GLY A 593 -21.15 -28.63 11.46
N LEU A 594 -21.61 -27.83 12.43
CA LEU A 594 -22.04 -26.44 12.21
C LEU A 594 -20.94 -25.40 12.50
N PHE A 595 -19.81 -25.79 13.08
CA PHE A 595 -18.67 -24.89 13.34
C PHE A 595 -17.47 -25.09 12.41
N LEU A 596 -17.48 -26.08 11.52
CA LEU A 596 -16.40 -26.29 10.54
C LEU A 596 -16.65 -25.64 9.17
N CYS A 597 -17.84 -25.10 8.90
CA CYS A 597 -18.13 -24.32 7.69
C CYS A 597 -17.98 -22.79 7.90
N ALA A 598 -17.71 -22.34 9.12
CA ALA A 598 -17.49 -20.92 9.44
C ALA A 598 -16.01 -20.57 9.72
N VAL A 599 -15.10 -21.55 9.71
CA VAL A 599 -13.64 -21.33 9.82
C VAL A 599 -12.91 -22.09 8.69
N LEU A 600 -13.31 -21.80 7.46
CA LEU A 600 -12.41 -21.81 6.30
C LEU A 600 -12.53 -20.44 5.64
N GLY A 601 -12.02 -19.44 6.35
CA GLY A 601 -11.63 -18.20 5.72
C GLY A 601 -10.40 -18.43 4.84
N SER A 602 -10.31 -17.59 3.80
CA SER A 602 -9.07 -17.06 3.24
C SER A 602 -8.09 -18.06 2.63
N GLY A 603 -8.23 -18.35 1.34
CA GLY A 603 -7.20 -19.09 0.63
C GLY A 603 -7.50 -19.55 -0.80
N THR A 604 -8.31 -18.84 -1.58
CA THR A 604 -8.31 -19.03 -3.04
C THR A 604 -8.04 -17.70 -3.74
N LEU A 605 -6.88 -17.68 -4.38
CA LEU A 605 -6.35 -16.66 -5.26
C LEU A 605 -7.39 -16.25 -6.31
N PHE A 606 -7.91 -15.03 -6.19
CA PHE A 606 -8.46 -14.30 -7.33
C PHE A 606 -7.29 -13.71 -8.11
N GLY A 607 -6.68 -14.54 -8.95
CA GLY A 607 -5.78 -14.12 -10.01
C GLY A 607 -6.51 -14.21 -11.35
N SER A 608 -6.78 -13.04 -11.93
CA SER A 608 -6.99 -12.79 -13.36
C SER A 608 -7.36 -13.98 -14.25
N HIS A 609 -8.64 -14.10 -14.63
CA HIS A 609 -8.96 -14.54 -15.98
C HIS A 609 -9.30 -13.32 -16.84
N VAL A 610 -8.23 -12.69 -17.32
CA VAL A 610 -8.23 -12.19 -18.70
C VAL A 610 -8.33 -13.44 -19.57
N ALA A 611 -9.51 -13.73 -20.09
CA ALA A 611 -9.70 -14.74 -21.12
C ALA A 611 -10.39 -14.06 -22.30
N ASN A 612 -9.59 -13.40 -23.15
CA ASN A 612 -9.94 -13.32 -24.56
C ASN A 612 -8.70 -13.07 -25.43
N SER A 613 -7.97 -14.14 -25.74
CA SER A 613 -7.28 -14.31 -27.02
C SER A 613 -6.54 -15.65 -27.03
N GLN A 614 -7.13 -16.67 -27.64
CA GLN A 614 -6.50 -17.70 -28.51
C GLN A 614 -7.24 -19.03 -28.41
N GLU A 615 -8.29 -19.15 -29.23
CA GLU A 615 -8.59 -20.42 -29.91
C GLU A 615 -8.87 -20.08 -31.38
N LYS A 616 -7.77 -20.02 -32.15
CA LYS A 616 -7.77 -20.24 -33.60
C LYS A 616 -6.34 -20.61 -33.99
N GLN A 617 -6.09 -21.92 -34.05
CA GLN A 617 -5.47 -22.63 -35.16
C GLN A 617 -4.72 -23.86 -34.65
N ASP A 618 -5.36 -25.02 -34.78
CA ASP A 618 -4.64 -26.20 -35.23
C ASP A 618 -4.79 -26.26 -36.76
N ASN A 619 -3.67 -26.02 -37.44
CA ASN A 619 -3.36 -26.70 -38.69
C ASN A 619 -1.84 -26.84 -38.77
N ASN A 620 -1.39 -28.09 -38.71
CA ASN A 620 -0.04 -28.56 -38.95
C ASN A 620 0.53 -28.04 -40.28
N THR A 621 1.72 -27.45 -40.25
CA THR A 621 2.89 -27.94 -41.03
C THR A 621 4.20 -27.37 -40.48
N GLU A 622 5.16 -28.27 -40.21
CA GLU A 622 6.62 -28.17 -40.48
C GLU A 622 7.26 -26.77 -40.45
N THR A 623 8.33 -26.48 -39.70
CA THR A 623 9.65 -27.11 -39.77
C THR A 623 10.59 -26.51 -38.71
N GLN A 624 11.58 -27.31 -38.34
CA GLN A 624 12.72 -27.07 -37.45
C GLN A 624 13.42 -25.69 -37.60
N THR A 625 13.91 -25.11 -36.50
CA THR A 625 15.37 -24.96 -36.32
C THR A 625 15.80 -24.68 -34.88
N LYS A 626 16.97 -25.22 -34.59
CA LYS A 626 17.63 -25.38 -33.31
C LYS A 626 18.56 -24.20 -33.05
N VAL A 627 18.61 -23.80 -31.79
CA VAL A 627 19.63 -22.97 -31.11
C VAL A 627 21.06 -23.43 -31.49
N GLN A 628 21.98 -22.50 -31.81
CA GLN A 628 23.09 -22.04 -30.95
C GLN A 628 24.28 -21.41 -31.71
N ASN A 629 24.76 -20.29 -31.15
CA ASN A 629 26.14 -19.81 -31.02
C ASN A 629 26.96 -19.24 -32.21
N SER A 630 27.33 -17.98 -31.97
CA SER A 630 28.70 -17.45 -31.90
C SER A 630 29.38 -16.91 -33.16
N GLN A 631 29.94 -15.72 -32.92
CA GLN A 631 31.18 -15.15 -33.46
C GLN A 631 31.17 -14.43 -34.82
N LYS A 632 31.31 -13.10 -34.67
CA LYS A 632 32.49 -12.31 -35.08
C LYS A 632 32.54 -11.85 -36.55
N THR A 633 32.91 -10.57 -36.64
CA THR A 633 33.70 -9.90 -37.70
C THR A 633 32.97 -9.37 -38.94
N GLU A 634 32.97 -8.03 -38.98
CA GLU A 634 33.46 -7.20 -40.08
C GLU A 634 32.66 -6.96 -41.37
N LEU A 635 32.53 -5.64 -41.63
CA LEU A 635 32.77 -4.96 -42.91
C LEU A 635 31.73 -5.06 -44.05
N SER A 636 31.07 -3.91 -44.21
CA SER A 636 31.13 -3.07 -45.41
C SER A 636 29.87 -2.99 -46.29
N LYS A 637 29.61 -1.73 -46.67
CA LYS A 637 28.93 -1.25 -47.88
C LYS A 637 27.42 -1.56 -48.01
N LYS A 638 26.60 -0.56 -47.72
CA LYS A 638 26.23 0.46 -48.72
C LYS A 638 25.65 1.70 -48.05
#